data_AF-A0AAW3WT14-F1
#
_entry.id   AF-A0AAW3WT14-F1
#
_cell.length_a   1.000
_cell.length_b   1.000
_cell.length_c   1.000
_cell.angle_alpha   90.00
_cell.angle_beta   90.00
_cell.angle_gamma   90.00
#
_symmetry.space_group_name_H-M   'P 1'
#
loop_
_entity.id
_entity.type
_entity.pdbx_description
1 polymer ?
#
loop_
_entity_poly.entity_id
_entity_poly.type
_entity_poly.pdbx_seq_one_letter_code
_entity_poly.pdbx_strand_id
1 'polypeptide(L)'
;MKQQNELQGMRLLTDFEVEHSAYGKFVLLHSSFTDTMTAIFPSHASDFPDQQVMIRLDVAKALISELQKRVDYIEAGIEHNEFKILD
;
A
#
# COMPACT_ATOMS: atom_id res chain seq x y z
N MET A 1 -12.74 -22.79 -19.13
CA MET A 1 -13.05 -21.77 -18.09
C MET A 1 -12.75 -20.41 -18.70
N LYS A 2 -13.70 -19.47 -18.67
CA LYS A 2 -13.47 -18.11 -19.17
C LYS A 2 -12.38 -17.47 -18.30
N GLN A 3 -11.30 -17.01 -18.91
CA GLN A 3 -10.46 -15.98 -18.29
C GLN A 3 -11.30 -14.70 -18.27
N GLN A 4 -12.05 -14.49 -17.19
CA GLN A 4 -12.49 -13.15 -16.87
C GLN A 4 -11.21 -12.41 -16.49
N ASN A 5 -10.74 -11.55 -17.41
CA ASN A 5 -9.88 -10.42 -17.05
C ASN A 5 -10.69 -9.57 -16.08
N GLU A 6 -10.65 -9.93 -14.81
CA GLU A 6 -11.17 -9.12 -13.72
C GLU A 6 -10.20 -7.95 -13.58
N LEU A 7 -10.46 -6.87 -14.31
CA LEU A 7 -9.94 -5.55 -13.97
C LEU A 7 -10.53 -5.19 -12.59
N GLN A 8 -10.00 -5.81 -11.56
CA GLN A 8 -10.33 -5.51 -10.17
C GLN A 8 -9.41 -4.40 -9.72
N GLY A 9 -9.99 -3.35 -9.18
CA GLY A 9 -9.23 -2.27 -8.62
C GLY A 9 -8.45 -2.69 -7.37
N MET A 10 -7.41 -1.92 -7.08
CA MET A 10 -6.62 -2.07 -5.88
C MET A 10 -7.01 -1.00 -4.87
N ARG A 11 -6.72 -1.27 -3.60
CA ARG A 11 -6.81 -0.26 -2.55
C ARG A 11 -5.74 0.80 -2.76
N LEU A 12 -6.16 2.00 -3.12
CA LEU A 12 -5.32 3.18 -3.13
C LEU A 12 -5.42 3.85 -1.75
N LEU A 13 -4.32 3.89 -1.01
CA LEU A 13 -4.23 4.66 0.23
C LEU A 13 -4.36 6.15 -0.11
N THR A 14 -5.41 6.81 0.37
CA THR A 14 -5.68 8.22 0.07
C THR A 14 -5.44 9.13 1.26
N ASP A 15 -5.62 8.62 2.47
CA ASP A 15 -5.41 9.38 3.70
C ASP A 15 -4.97 8.46 4.84
N PHE A 16 -4.27 9.01 5.83
CA PHE A 16 -3.90 8.29 7.04
C PHE A 16 -3.62 9.20 8.24
N GLU A 17 -3.91 8.68 9.43
CA GLU A 17 -3.54 9.26 10.72
C GLU A 17 -2.71 8.25 11.53
N VAL A 18 -1.78 8.76 12.36
CA VAL A 18 -0.89 7.91 13.15
C VAL A 18 -0.88 8.32 14.62
N GLU A 19 -1.13 7.35 15.49
CA GLU A 19 -0.91 7.46 16.93
C GLU A 19 0.25 6.56 17.37
N HIS A 20 0.74 6.71 18.60
CA HIS A 20 1.83 5.89 19.11
C HIS A 20 1.77 5.64 20.61
N SER A 21 2.40 4.54 21.04
CA SER A 21 2.67 4.22 22.44
C SER A 21 4.15 3.96 22.65
N ALA A 22 4.84 4.85 23.37
CA ALA A 22 6.24 4.65 23.74
C ALA A 22 6.42 3.45 24.69
N TYR A 23 5.48 3.28 25.63
CA TYR A 23 5.48 2.16 26.57
C TYR A 23 5.26 0.82 25.85
N GLY A 24 4.27 0.77 24.96
CA GLY A 24 3.94 -0.43 24.18
C GLY A 24 4.88 -0.69 23.01
N LYS A 25 5.71 0.28 22.62
CA LYS A 25 6.60 0.24 21.45
C LYS A 25 5.84 -0.13 20.17
N PHE A 26 4.76 0.58 19.88
CA PHE A 26 4.02 0.44 18.62
C PHE A 26 3.45 1.78 18.15
N VAL A 27 3.08 1.82 16.87
CA VAL A 27 2.26 2.86 16.24
C VAL A 27 0.91 2.27 15.84
N LEU A 28 -0.13 3.10 15.83
CA LEU A 28 -1.44 2.77 15.27
C LEU A 28 -1.60 3.59 13.99
N LEU A 29 -1.85 2.91 12.88
CA LEU A 29 -2.12 3.51 11.58
C LEU A 29 -3.63 3.41 11.32
N HIS A 30 -4.28 4.56 11.20
CA HIS A 30 -5.63 4.68 10.68
C HIS A 30 -5.52 5.04 9.21
N SER A 31 -6.05 4.22 8.32
CA SER A 31 -5.84 4.36 6.87
C SER A 31 -7.17 4.32 6.13
N SER A 32 -7.35 5.28 5.22
CA SER A 32 -8.51 5.37 4.33
C SER A 32 -8.12 5.06 2.89
N PHE A 33 -9.04 4.39 2.19
CA PHE A 33 -8.79 3.89 0.86
C PHE A 33 -9.87 4.31 -0.13
N THR A 34 -9.45 4.45 -1.38
CA THR A 34 -10.36 4.45 -2.54
C THR A 34 -9.98 3.31 -3.46
N ASP A 35 -10.91 2.89 -4.31
CA ASP A 35 -10.62 1.90 -5.35
C ASP A 35 -9.94 2.60 -6.54
N THR A 36 -8.83 2.06 -7.05
CA THR A 36 -8.14 2.61 -8.23
C THR A 36 -9.03 2.68 -9.50
N MET A 37 -10.07 1.88 -9.59
CA MET A 37 -11.09 1.93 -10.66
C MET A 37 -12.06 3.10 -10.49
N THR A 38 -12.16 3.74 -9.33
CA THR A 38 -13.07 4.86 -9.09
C THR A 38 -12.88 6.00 -10.10
N ALA A 39 -11.64 6.25 -10.52
CA ALA A 39 -11.32 7.30 -11.49
C ALA A 39 -11.48 6.88 -12.96
N ILE A 40 -11.47 5.58 -13.26
CA ILE A 40 -11.38 5.05 -14.64
C ILE A 40 -12.70 4.38 -15.06
N PHE A 41 -13.25 3.52 -14.21
CA PHE A 41 -14.50 2.79 -14.41
C PHE A 41 -15.29 2.73 -13.09
N PRO A 42 -15.99 3.81 -12.69
CA PRO A 42 -16.69 3.89 -11.40
C PRO A 42 -17.71 2.76 -11.18
N SER A 43 -18.30 2.24 -12.26
CA SER A 43 -19.26 1.13 -12.20
C SER A 43 -18.65 -0.21 -11.77
N HIS A 44 -17.32 -0.32 -11.77
CA HIS A 44 -16.56 -1.48 -11.33
C HIS A 44 -15.73 -1.20 -10.06
N ALA A 45 -15.88 -0.01 -9.47
CA ALA A 45 -15.22 0.32 -8.22
C ALA A 45 -15.88 -0.43 -7.05
N SER A 46 -15.06 -0.98 -6.17
CA SER A 46 -15.45 -1.60 -4.91
C SER A 46 -15.31 -0.60 -3.78
N ASP A 47 -16.19 -0.69 -2.78
CA ASP A 47 -16.00 0.05 -1.54
C ASP A 47 -14.93 -0.65 -0.69
N PHE A 48 -13.87 0.08 -0.36
CA PHE A 48 -12.84 -0.40 0.56
C PHE A 48 -12.98 0.30 1.91
N PRO A 49 -13.31 -0.45 2.98
CA PRO A 49 -13.47 0.15 4.29
C PRO A 49 -12.12 0.63 4.84
N ASP A 50 -12.18 1.69 5.65
CA ASP A 50 -11.04 2.15 6.43
C ASP A 50 -10.47 1.01 7.29
N GLN A 51 -9.16 1.03 7.47
CA GLN A 51 -8.45 0.03 8.27
C GLN A 51 -7.69 0.67 9.41
N GLN A 52 -7.59 -0.06 10.52
CA GLN A 52 -6.74 0.28 11.65
C GLN A 52 -5.71 -0.83 11.84
N VAL A 53 -4.44 -0.46 11.87
CA VAL A 53 -3.32 -1.40 11.94
C VAL A 53 -2.38 -1.01 13.08
N MET A 54 -2.16 -1.92 14.02
CA MET A 54 -1.10 -1.77 15.01
C MET A 54 0.21 -2.33 14.45
N ILE A 55 1.26 -1.50 14.43
CA ILE A 55 2.57 -1.86 13.92
C ILE A 55 3.58 -1.72 15.04
N ARG A 56 4.26 -2.81 15.41
CA ARG A 56 5.34 -2.75 16.39
C ARG A 56 6.48 -1.85 15.89
N LEU A 57 7.20 -1.23 16.82
CA LEU A 57 8.25 -0.25 16.52
C LEU A 57 9.37 -0.81 15.62
N ASP A 58 9.77 -2.06 15.81
CA ASP A 58 10.76 -2.73 14.98
C ASP A 58 10.27 -2.89 13.53
N VAL A 59 9.02 -3.35 13.37
CA VAL A 59 8.39 -3.52 12.06
C VAL A 59 8.13 -2.17 11.38
N ALA A 60 7.71 -1.15 12.14
CA ALA A 60 7.49 0.20 11.63
C ALA A 60 8.79 0.80 11.07
N LYS A 61 9.92 0.61 11.76
CA LYS A 61 11.23 1.05 11.27
C LYS A 61 11.63 0.34 9.97
N ALA A 62 11.42 -0.97 9.88
CA ALA A 62 11.68 -1.73 8.67
C ALA A 62 10.79 -1.28 7.51
N LEU A 63 9.50 -1.06 7.78
CA LEU A 63 8.54 -0.55 6.80
C LEU A 63 8.95 0.82 6.25
N ILE A 64 9.30 1.77 7.13
CA ILE A 64 9.79 3.10 6.72
C ILE A 64 11.03 2.99 5.83
N SER A 65 11.98 2.13 6.21
CA SER A 65 13.21 1.92 5.44
C SER A 65 12.93 1.39 4.04
N GLU A 66 12.05 0.40 3.90
CA GLU A 66 11.71 -0.15 2.58
C GLU A 66 10.88 0.85 1.75
N LEU A 67 9.94 1.57 2.37
CA LEU A 67 9.17 2.61 1.67
C LEU A 67 10.09 3.72 1.15
N GLN A 68 10.99 4.24 1.98
CA GLN A 68 11.93 5.28 1.57
C GLN A 68 12.79 4.80 0.39
N LYS A 69 13.29 3.57 0.45
CA LYS A 69 14.06 2.98 -0.66
C LYS A 69 13.27 2.94 -1.98
N ARG A 70 11.97 2.63 -1.95
CA ARG A 70 11.14 2.64 -3.17
C ARG A 70 10.90 4.05 -3.67
N VAL A 71 10.72 5.03 -2.78
CA VAL A 71 10.63 6.44 -3.15
C VAL A 71 11.91 6.88 -3.88
N ASP A 72 13.07 6.60 -3.29
CA ASP A 72 14.36 6.96 -3.88
C ASP A 72 14.55 6.34 -5.29
N TYR A 73 14.10 5.09 -5.48
CA TYR A 73 14.14 4.44 -6.79
C TYR A 73 13.22 5.10 -7.80
N ILE A 74 11.99 5.44 -7.42
CA ILE A 74 11.04 6.16 -8.28
C ILE A 74 11.61 7.52 -8.69
N GLU A 75 12.15 8.29 -7.74
CA GLU A 75 12.75 9.61 -8.01
C GLU A 75 13.99 9.51 -8.91
N ALA A 76 14.75 8.43 -8.80
CA ALA A 76 15.87 8.14 -9.68
C ALA A 76 15.47 7.54 -11.05
N GLY A 77 14.17 7.30 -11.30
CA GLY A 77 13.69 6.64 -12.53
C GLY A 77 14.09 5.17 -12.64
N ILE A 78 14.36 4.51 -11.52
CA ILE A 78 14.71 3.09 -11.45
C ILE A 78 13.42 2.28 -11.31
N GLU A 79 13.05 1.60 -12.39
CA GLU A 79 11.92 0.67 -12.38
C GLU A 79 12.20 -0.55 -11.50
N HIS A 80 11.15 -1.07 -10.85
CA HIS A 80 11.23 -2.29 -10.07
C HIS A 80 11.29 -3.51 -11.02
N ASN A 81 12.50 -3.83 -11.49
CA ASN A 81 12.72 -5.00 -12.35
C ASN A 81 12.73 -6.30 -11.52
N GLU A 82 11.59 -7.00 -11.48
CA GLU A 82 11.52 -8.41 -11.06
C GLU A 82 11.76 -9.41 -12.21
N PHE A 83 12.52 -9.03 -13.23
CA PHE A 83 13.05 -10.00 -14.18
C PHE A 83 14.24 -10.74 -13.57
N LYS A 84 13.94 -11.77 -12.76
CA LYS A 84 14.82 -12.94 -12.72
C LYS A 84 14.75 -13.57 -14.11
N ILE A 85 15.68 -13.19 -14.98
CA ILE A 85 16.07 -14.07 -16.08
C ILE A 85 16.64 -15.31 -15.37
N LEU A 86 15.82 -16.36 -15.31
CA LEU A 86 16.30 -17.70 -15.01
C LEU A 86 17.02 -18.15 -16.28
N ASP A 87 18.34 -18.20 -16.22
CA ASP A 87 19.16 -18.97 -17.17
C ASP A 87 18.86 -20.46 -17.04
#